data_AF-A0A7K2W6K9-F1
#
_entry.id   AF-A0A7K2W6K9-F1
#
_cell.length_a   1.000
_cell.length_b   1.000
_cell.length_c   1.000
_cell.angle_alpha   90.00
_cell.angle_beta   90.00
_cell.angle_gamma   90.00
#
_symmetry.space_group_name_H-M   'P 1'
#
loop_
_entity.id
_entity.type
_entity.pdbx_description
1 polymer ?
#
loop_
_entity_poly.entity_id
_entity_poly.type
_entity_poly.pdbx_seq_one_letter_code
_entity_poly.pdbx_strand_id
1 'polypeptide(L)'
;WKPRGTTLVTGGSGTLAPGLARHLAAQGAEHLVLLSRRGADAPGAAELAAELQAAGTEVRFAACDITDPDAVAALLADLKAEGRTVRTV
;
A
#
# COMPACT_ATOMS: atom_id res chain seq x y z
N TRP A 1 -9.58 15.23 6.05
CA TRP A 1 -8.18 15.28 5.54
C TRP A 1 -8.13 14.50 4.23
N LYS A 2 -7.34 14.93 3.24
CA LYS A 2 -7.24 14.23 1.95
C LYS A 2 -5.82 13.65 1.75
N PRO A 3 -5.69 12.34 1.49
CA PRO A 3 -4.40 11.75 1.15
C PRO A 3 -3.88 12.35 -0.16
N ARG A 4 -2.57 12.60 -0.24
CA ARG A 4 -1.87 13.13 -1.42
C ARG A 4 -0.58 12.34 -1.63
N GLY A 5 -0.23 12.07 -2.88
CA GLY A 5 0.93 11.23 -3.20
C GLY A 5 0.75 9.79 -2.71
N THR A 6 1.83 9.16 -2.25
CA THR A 6 1.80 7.76 -1.83
C THR A 6 1.46 7.62 -0.35
N THR A 7 0.46 6.80 -0.05
CA THR A 7 0.11 6.37 1.31
C THR A 7 0.60 4.94 1.51
N LEU A 8 1.46 4.75 2.51
CA LEU A 8 1.95 3.45 2.94
C LEU A 8 1.04 2.95 4.06
N VAL A 9 0.61 1.69 4.01
CA VAL A 9 -0.15 1.05 5.08
C VAL A 9 0.64 -0.17 5.54
N THR A 10 1.14 -0.12 6.77
CA THR A 10 1.78 -1.28 7.39
C THR A 10 0.73 -2.30 7.84
N GLY A 11 1.09 -3.59 7.82
CA GLY A 11 0.12 -4.64 8.12
C GLY A 11 -0.98 -4.78 7.05
N GLY A 12 -0.64 -4.50 5.78
CA GLY A 12 -1.55 -4.49 4.63
C GLY A 12 -2.30 -5.81 4.36
N SER A 13 -1.90 -6.91 5.00
CA SER A 13 -2.58 -8.20 4.97
C SER A 13 -3.45 -8.48 6.22
N GLY A 14 -3.61 -7.50 7.11
CA GLY A 14 -4.42 -7.61 8.32
C GLY A 14 -5.91 -7.40 8.05
N THR A 15 -6.78 -7.78 9.00
CA THR A 15 -8.24 -7.73 8.82
C THR A 15 -8.80 -6.33 8.58
N LEU A 16 -8.15 -5.29 9.12
CA LEU A 16 -8.56 -3.90 8.96
C LEU A 16 -8.05 -3.27 7.65
N ALA A 17 -6.97 -3.80 7.08
CA ALA A 17 -6.29 -3.19 5.94
C ALA A 17 -7.20 -3.06 4.70
N PRO A 18 -8.03 -4.05 4.32
CA PRO A 18 -8.96 -3.90 3.20
C PRO A 18 -9.97 -2.77 3.42
N GLY A 19 -10.52 -2.65 4.62
CA GLY A 19 -11.48 -1.58 4.95
C GLY A 19 -10.83 -0.20 4.88
N LEU A 20 -9.62 -0.08 5.44
CA LEU A 20 -8.84 1.16 5.39
C LEU A 20 -8.45 1.53 3.94
N ALA A 21 -7.99 0.57 3.14
CA ALA A 21 -7.61 0.81 1.76
C ALA A 21 -8.80 1.31 0.92
N ARG A 22 -9.98 0.69 1.07
CA ARG A 22 -11.22 1.15 0.42
C ARG A 22 -11.61 2.55 0.88
N HIS A 23 -11.50 2.83 2.18
CA HIS A 23 -11.78 4.17 2.70
C HIS A 23 -10.83 5.21 2.11
N LEU A 24 -9.53 4.92 2.05
CA LEU A 24 -8.52 5.83 1.48
C LEU A 24 -8.76 6.06 -0.02
N ALA A 25 -9.08 5.01 -0.78
CA ALA A 25 -9.48 5.13 -2.18
C ALA A 25 -10.71 6.05 -2.34
N ALA A 26 -11.74 5.85 -1.52
CA ALA A 26 -12.93 6.72 -1.52
C ALA A 26 -12.63 8.18 -1.10
N GLN A 27 -11.56 8.42 -0.32
CA GLN A 27 -11.08 9.77 0.02
C GLN A 27 -10.21 10.40 -1.08
N GLY A 28 -9.96 9.69 -2.18
CA GLY A 28 -9.17 10.15 -3.32
C GLY A 28 -7.67 9.85 -3.21
N ALA A 29 -7.28 8.78 -2.51
CA ALA A 29 -5.90 8.32 -2.54
C ALA A 29 -5.52 7.91 -3.98
N GLU A 30 -4.45 8.50 -4.50
CA GLU A 30 -3.97 8.20 -5.86
C GLU A 30 -3.13 6.91 -5.88
N HIS A 31 -2.33 6.69 -4.83
CA HIS A 31 -1.40 5.57 -4.75
C HIS A 31 -1.31 4.98 -3.33
N LEU A 32 -1.67 3.71 -3.20
CA LEU A 32 -1.62 2.94 -1.96
C LEU A 32 -0.51 1.88 -2.02
N VAL A 33 0.32 1.81 -0.98
CA VAL A 33 1.28 0.72 -0.78
C VAL A 33 0.82 -0.09 0.43
N LEU A 34 0.35 -1.31 0.21
CA LEU A 34 -0.05 -2.23 1.26
C LEU A 34 1.14 -3.12 1.62
N LEU A 35 1.82 -2.80 2.71
CA LEU A 35 3.03 -3.47 3.16
C LEU A 35 2.68 -4.60 4.14
N SER A 36 3.10 -5.81 3.81
CA SER A 36 3.03 -6.94 4.74
C SER A 36 4.08 -7.98 4.38
N ARG A 37 4.37 -8.92 5.27
CA ARG A 37 5.31 -10.02 4.98
C ARG A 37 4.88 -10.89 3.79
N ARG A 38 3.58 -11.04 3.57
CA ARG A 38 3.03 -11.85 2.46
C ARG A 38 2.88 -11.06 1.16
N GLY A 39 2.86 -9.73 1.21
CA GLY A 39 2.66 -8.89 0.04
C GLY A 39 1.43 -9.31 -0.79
N ALA A 40 1.64 -9.50 -2.10
CA ALA A 40 0.61 -9.90 -3.05
C ALA A 40 0.11 -11.34 -2.84
N ASP A 41 0.85 -12.18 -2.10
CA ASP A 41 0.46 -13.55 -1.78
C ASP A 41 -0.50 -13.61 -0.56
N ALA A 42 -0.89 -12.47 -0.02
CA ALA A 42 -1.89 -12.43 1.04
C ALA A 42 -3.27 -12.87 0.52
N PRO A 43 -4.03 -13.68 1.28
CA PRO A 43 -5.40 -14.03 0.89
C PRO A 43 -6.25 -12.78 0.68
N GLY A 44 -6.95 -12.69 -0.45
CA GLY A 44 -7.79 -11.53 -0.77
C GLY A 44 -7.04 -10.35 -1.42
N ALA A 45 -5.72 -10.44 -1.61
CA ALA A 45 -4.93 -9.33 -2.16
C ALA A 45 -5.28 -9.03 -3.62
N ALA A 46 -5.45 -10.06 -4.45
CA ALA A 46 -5.80 -9.90 -5.87
C ALA A 46 -7.19 -9.27 -6.04
N GLU A 47 -8.17 -9.72 -5.26
CA GLU A 47 -9.53 -9.18 -5.28
C GLU A 47 -9.54 -7.72 -4.82
N LEU A 48 -8.85 -7.41 -3.72
CA LEU A 48 -8.72 -6.04 -3.23
C LEU A 48 -7.97 -5.15 -4.24
N ALA A 49 -6.95 -5.69 -4.92
CA ALA A 49 -6.24 -4.95 -5.95
C ALA A 49 -7.18 -4.51 -7.09
N ALA A 50 -7.96 -5.47 -7.60
CA ALA A 50 -8.91 -5.22 -8.68
C ALA A 50 -10.00 -4.21 -8.26
N GLU A 51 -10.53 -4.31 -7.04
CA GLU A 51 -11.50 -3.35 -6.50
C GLU A 51 -10.94 -1.92 -6.44
N LEU A 52 -9.73 -1.75 -5.92
CA LEU A 52 -9.11 -0.43 -5.77
C LEU A 52 -8.73 0.17 -7.14
N GLN A 53 -8.23 -0.66 -8.05
CA GLN A 53 -7.93 -0.24 -9.42
C GLN A 53 -9.20 0.18 -10.18
N ALA A 54 -10.31 -0.56 -10.01
CA ALA A 54 -11.60 -0.18 -10.58
C ALA A 54 -12.13 1.14 -9.99
N ALA A 55 -11.78 1.46 -8.75
CA ALA A 55 -12.05 2.75 -8.11
C ALA A 55 -11.07 3.86 -8.53
N GLY A 56 -10.13 3.59 -9.46
CA GLY A 56 -9.15 4.56 -9.95
C GLY A 56 -7.96 4.79 -9.03
N THR A 57 -7.77 3.92 -8.02
CA THR A 57 -6.63 3.98 -7.09
C THR A 57 -5.55 2.99 -7.52
N GLU A 58 -4.34 3.48 -7.72
CA GLU A 58 -3.19 2.60 -7.94
C GLU A 58 -2.79 1.93 -6.62
N VAL A 59 -2.58 0.62 -6.64
CA VAL A 59 -2.22 -0.14 -5.45
C VAL A 59 -1.05 -1.07 -5.71
N ARG A 60 -0.08 -1.03 -4.80
CA ARG A 60 1.07 -1.93 -4.76
C ARG A 60 1.02 -2.75 -3.47
N PHE A 61 1.09 -4.06 -3.59
CA PHE A 61 1.31 -4.95 -2.46
C PHE A 61 2.80 -5.21 -2.32
N ALA A 62 3.40 -4.76 -1.21
CA ALA A 62 4.82 -4.91 -0.96
C ALA A 62 5.05 -6.03 0.06
N ALA A 63 5.81 -7.05 -0.35
CA ALA A 63 6.34 -8.06 0.57
C ALA A 63 7.54 -7.47 1.32
N CYS A 64 7.35 -7.12 2.59
CA CYS A 64 8.41 -6.55 3.44
C CYS A 64 8.14 -6.88 4.91
N ASP A 65 9.19 -7.23 5.65
CA ASP A 65 9.15 -7.25 7.10
C ASP A 65 9.51 -5.85 7.62
N ILE A 66 8.61 -5.23 8.40
CA ILE A 66 8.83 -3.89 8.96
C ILE A 66 9.90 -3.91 10.07
N THR A 67 10.22 -5.09 10.61
CA THR A 67 11.26 -5.25 11.63
C THR A 67 12.66 -5.36 11.05
N ASP A 68 12.79 -5.51 9.73
CA ASP A 68 14.05 -5.49 8.99
C ASP A 68 14.31 -4.09 8.42
N PRO A 69 15.24 -3.31 8.99
CA PRO A 69 15.51 -1.95 8.55
C PRO A 69 16.07 -1.87 7.13
N ASP A 70 16.84 -2.88 6.69
CA ASP A 70 17.43 -2.90 5.35
C ASP A 70 16.35 -3.18 4.30
N ALA A 71 15.43 -4.10 4.59
CA ALA A 71 14.27 -4.36 3.73
C ALA A 71 13.37 -3.13 3.57
N VAL A 72 13.12 -2.41 4.67
CA VAL A 72 12.34 -1.16 4.64
C VAL A 72 13.06 -0.08 3.84
N ALA A 73 14.38 0.06 4.04
CA ALA A 73 15.18 1.03 3.28
C ALA A 73 15.15 0.74 1.78
N ALA A 74 15.28 -0.54 1.38
CA ALA A 74 15.18 -0.97 -0.01
C ALA A 74 13.81 -0.63 -0.62
N LEU A 75 12.71 -0.96 0.08
CA LEU A 75 11.36 -0.64 -0.40
C LEU A 75 11.16 0.87 -0.59
N LEU A 76 11.63 1.69 0.35
CA LEU A 76 11.51 3.15 0.24
C LEU A 76 12.38 3.70 -0.90
N ALA A 77 13.56 3.12 -1.14
CA ALA A 77 14.41 3.48 -2.26
C ALA A 77 13.77 3.13 -3.62
N ASP A 78 13.15 1.96 -3.73
CA ASP A 78 12.42 1.53 -4.93
C ASP A 78 11.26 2.47 -5.24
N LEU A 79 10.43 2.79 -4.23
CA LEU A 79 9.34 3.76 -4.39
C LEU A 79 9.87 5.12 -4.85
N LYS A 80 10.97 5.59 -4.28
CA LYS A 80 11.58 6.85 -4.68
C LYS A 80 12.10 6.82 -6.11
N ALA A 81 12.70 5.71 -6.56
CA ALA A 81 13.17 5.53 -7.93
C ALA A 81 12.01 5.53 -8.93
N GLU A 82 10.83 5.04 -8.54
CA GLU A 82 9.59 5.11 -9.30
C GLU A 82 8.93 6.52 -9.26
N GLY A 83 9.55 7.49 -8.60
CA GLY A 83 8.99 8.85 -8.42
C GLY A 83 7.90 8.92 -7.35
N ARG A 84 7.70 7.87 -6.56
CA ARG A 84 6.72 7.79 -5.48
C ARG A 84 7.32 8.26 -4.17
N THR A 85 6.81 9.38 -3.65
CA THR A 85 7.18 9.87 -2.31
C THR A 85 6.10 9.51 -1.31
N VAL A 86 6.46 8.76 -0.27
CA VAL A 86 5.56 8.46 0.85
C VAL A 86 5.25 9.76 1.61
N ARG A 87 3.96 10.09 1.72
CA ARG A 87 3.48 11.28 2.43
C ARG A 87 2.71 10.95 3.70
N THR A 88 2.21 9.73 3.79
CA THR A 88 1.42 9.21 4.92
C THR A 88 1.82 7.76 5.17
N VAL A 89 1.91 7.38 6.44
CA VAL A 89 2.14 6.00 6.93
C VAL A 89 1.06 5.66 7.95
#